data_AF-A0A968W662-F1
#
_entry.id   AF-A0A968W662-F1
#
_cell.length_a   1.000
_cell.length_b   1.000
_cell.length_c   1.000
_cell.angle_alpha   90.00
_cell.angle_beta   90.00
_cell.angle_gamma   90.00
#
_symmetry.space_group_name_H-M   'P 1'
#
loop_
_entity.id
_entity.type
_entity.pdbx_description
1 polymer ?
#
loop_
_entity_poly.entity_id
_entity_poly.type
_entity_poly.pdbx_seq_one_letter_code
_entity_poly.pdbx_strand_id
1 'polypeptide(L)'
;MIPLAICKIQKIKSWGMLKGNEAHTTRERYTPNANPEVTNIRIIGDSSNLDLATLIRHTIGSQKIRSNAVLALEMLLSASASYFRPNAPHEAGVYEKQRLDNFVEATVNWLDSCWRERVVRAELHLDEITPHIHAYIVPLDERGKLNCRALFGGRIKLSELQDSFGSAVAHLGISRGVKGSKATYTTLKKYYVAVNQDSRLINLERFLPKAHISETSEEYRQQIIQILNPEFEIINYQLNQRSRLLKQFNELKQTAIESEQLRQKLQSELRILKTSIERQDLPLGLIAYELGINQDNQLSKTNAIDLVMQVNQCKFDDALIWLRDKFGEERMLAAVTNQVANRALRIAHQNPQRVFVPPAPNPNLWKEVEKYFQLHYCIPQRLTQTLNQRGLLYADTSGSAVFLARNLSSEVTGAYLHSLQTTANGFSLYPGSKRSAGWFHLSMGKSSDNPIATAMLTASPIESLSLAILNAPHTHRTLYLSIDNVHSVTMAEHHIPIPVQFLKTLPNVVIAIPDKNLAMIQKLLPHSTKLQPRTTWNKELQQRQGAIYYAALE
;
A
#
# COMPACT_ATOMS: atom_id res chain seq x y z
N MET A 1 -3.23 8.79 6.96
CA MET A 1 -4.59 9.07 7.49
C MET A 1 -5.57 9.04 6.32
N ILE A 2 -6.76 8.47 6.52
CA ILE A 2 -7.80 8.45 5.47
C ILE A 2 -8.33 9.88 5.30
N PRO A 3 -8.36 10.45 4.07
CA PRO A 3 -8.90 11.79 3.85
C PRO A 3 -10.40 11.85 4.19
N LEU A 4 -10.84 12.93 4.83
CA LEU A 4 -12.23 13.16 5.22
C LEU A 4 -12.93 14.17 4.30
N ALA A 5 -14.20 13.92 4.00
CA ALA A 5 -15.10 14.83 3.31
C ALA A 5 -15.52 15.98 4.25
N ILE A 6 -15.53 17.20 3.72
CA ILE A 6 -15.90 18.42 4.43
C ILE A 6 -17.14 19.00 3.74
N CYS A 7 -18.28 18.96 4.43
CA CYS A 7 -19.51 19.62 4.00
C CYS A 7 -20.03 20.48 5.15
N LYS A 8 -20.22 21.79 4.91
CA LYS A 8 -20.75 22.71 5.91
C LYS A 8 -21.72 23.67 5.26
N ILE A 9 -22.84 23.93 5.92
CA ILE A 9 -23.81 24.93 5.48
C ILE A 9 -23.80 26.17 6.37
N GLN A 10 -24.01 27.34 5.76
CA GLN A 10 -24.20 28.62 6.42
C GLN A 10 -25.49 29.27 5.92
N LYS A 11 -26.35 29.70 6.86
CA LYS A 11 -27.66 30.30 6.54
C LYS A 11 -27.51 31.78 6.23
N ILE A 12 -27.99 32.20 5.07
CA ILE A 12 -28.04 33.59 4.65
C ILE A 12 -29.47 34.10 4.83
N LYS A 13 -29.65 35.04 5.78
CA LYS A 13 -30.98 35.54 6.18
C LYS A 13 -31.28 36.96 5.69
N SER A 14 -30.29 37.68 5.17
CA SER A 14 -30.45 39.05 4.68
C SER A 14 -29.68 39.28 3.40
N TRP A 15 -30.16 40.22 2.59
CA TRP A 15 -29.50 40.63 1.35
C TRP A 15 -28.12 41.26 1.61
N GLY A 16 -27.94 41.95 2.74
CA GLY A 16 -26.64 42.49 3.14
C GLY A 16 -25.61 41.39 3.46
N MET A 17 -26.04 40.32 4.15
CA MET A 17 -25.19 39.14 4.39
C MET A 17 -24.85 38.43 3.08
N LEU A 18 -25.79 38.36 2.15
CA LEU A 18 -25.56 37.79 0.83
C LEU A 18 -24.50 38.58 0.05
N LYS A 19 -24.63 39.91 -0.03
CA LYS A 19 -23.64 40.79 -0.68
C LYS A 19 -22.26 40.69 -0.02
N GLY A 20 -22.22 40.62 1.31
CA GLY A 20 -20.96 40.45 2.04
C GLY A 20 -20.27 39.12 1.73
N ASN A 21 -21.04 38.05 1.59
CA ASN A 21 -20.53 36.74 1.17
C ASN A 21 -20.09 36.76 -0.30
N GLU A 22 -20.90 37.31 -1.20
CA GLU A 22 -20.56 37.43 -2.62
C GLU A 22 -19.25 38.18 -2.82
N ALA A 23 -19.10 39.36 -2.21
CA ALA A 23 -17.87 40.15 -2.31
C ALA A 23 -16.62 39.43 -1.75
N HIS A 24 -16.79 38.47 -0.84
CA HIS A 24 -15.68 37.62 -0.36
C HIS A 24 -15.34 36.52 -1.37
N THR A 25 -16.36 35.94 -2.01
CA THR A 25 -16.22 34.85 -3.00
C THR A 25 -15.71 35.36 -4.36
N THR A 26 -16.15 36.53 -4.79
CA THR A 26 -15.70 37.22 -6.02
C THR A 26 -14.42 38.04 -5.83
N ARG A 27 -13.85 38.05 -4.62
CA ARG A 27 -12.61 38.78 -4.25
C ARG A 27 -12.67 40.30 -4.45
N GLU A 28 -13.85 40.89 -4.42
CA GLU A 28 -14.05 42.36 -4.38
C GLU A 28 -13.55 42.99 -3.06
N ARG A 29 -13.33 42.17 -2.02
CA ARG A 29 -12.71 42.58 -0.76
C ARG A 29 -11.36 41.91 -0.57
N TYR A 30 -10.38 42.68 -0.09
CA TYR A 30 -9.06 42.17 0.27
C TYR A 30 -9.19 41.02 1.28
N THR A 31 -8.69 39.86 0.88
CA THR A 31 -8.68 38.64 1.69
C THR A 31 -7.23 38.27 1.98
N PRO A 32 -6.74 38.43 3.23
CA PRO A 32 -5.33 38.26 3.58
C PRO A 32 -4.70 36.90 3.22
N ASN A 33 -5.52 35.86 3.08
CA ASN A 33 -5.09 34.49 2.88
C ASN A 33 -5.31 33.97 1.44
N ALA A 34 -5.74 34.84 0.52
CA ALA A 34 -5.96 34.48 -0.88
C ALA A 34 -4.78 34.95 -1.73
N ASN A 35 -4.30 34.10 -2.64
CA ASN A 35 -3.30 34.45 -3.63
C ASN A 35 -3.97 35.19 -4.81
N PRO A 36 -3.72 36.50 -4.99
CA PRO A 36 -4.36 37.29 -6.05
C PRO A 36 -3.99 36.86 -7.47
N GLU A 37 -2.93 36.07 -7.65
CA GLU A 37 -2.49 35.57 -8.96
C GLU A 37 -3.26 34.32 -9.42
N VAL A 38 -4.00 33.68 -8.52
CA VAL A 38 -4.77 32.46 -8.82
C VAL A 38 -6.23 32.81 -9.05
N THR A 39 -6.78 32.38 -10.18
CA THR A 39 -8.18 32.66 -10.54
C THR A 39 -9.10 31.53 -10.08
N ASN A 40 -10.23 31.90 -9.47
CA ASN A 40 -11.29 30.96 -9.08
C ASN A 40 -12.17 30.58 -10.28
N ILE A 41 -12.72 29.37 -10.25
CA ILE A 41 -13.42 28.79 -11.40
C ILE A 41 -14.91 28.64 -11.06
N ARG A 42 -15.79 29.20 -11.89
CA ARG A 42 -17.23 28.92 -11.79
C ARG A 42 -17.52 27.55 -12.39
N ILE A 43 -18.12 26.67 -11.59
CA ILE A 43 -18.41 25.27 -11.98
C ILE A 43 -19.92 25.02 -12.18
N ILE A 44 -20.80 25.82 -11.56
CA ILE A 44 -22.26 25.80 -11.79
C ILE A 44 -22.76 27.26 -11.83
N GLY A 45 -23.66 27.56 -12.76
CA GLY A 45 -24.27 28.88 -12.96
C GLY A 45 -23.89 29.49 -14.31
N ASP A 46 -24.78 30.33 -14.84
CA ASP A 46 -24.62 30.93 -16.17
C ASP A 46 -23.43 31.93 -16.23
N SER A 47 -22.92 32.16 -17.44
CA SER A 47 -21.88 33.17 -17.73
C SER A 47 -22.41 34.61 -17.70
N SER A 48 -23.72 34.78 -17.51
CA SER A 48 -24.34 36.10 -17.30
C SER A 48 -23.70 36.85 -16.11
N ASN A 49 -23.41 38.14 -16.29
CA ASN A 49 -22.89 39.04 -15.24
C ASN A 49 -23.96 39.45 -14.21
N LEU A 50 -24.99 38.62 -13.99
CA LEU A 50 -26.00 38.88 -12.97
C LEU A 50 -25.41 38.65 -11.57
N ASP A 51 -25.68 39.58 -10.66
CA ASP A 51 -25.27 39.43 -9.26
C ASP A 51 -26.01 38.27 -8.58
N LEU A 52 -25.40 37.69 -7.55
CA LEU A 52 -25.96 36.54 -6.83
C LEU A 52 -27.33 36.87 -6.22
N ALA A 53 -27.52 38.13 -5.83
CA ALA A 53 -28.79 38.62 -5.31
C ALA A 53 -29.91 38.52 -6.34
N THR A 54 -29.67 38.89 -7.60
CA THR A 54 -30.65 38.81 -8.67
C THR A 54 -30.97 37.37 -9.01
N LEU A 55 -29.95 36.50 -9.10
CA LEU A 55 -30.16 35.09 -9.36
C LEU A 55 -31.01 34.41 -8.26
N ILE A 56 -30.73 34.72 -6.99
CA ILE A 56 -31.54 34.21 -5.86
C ILE A 56 -32.96 34.78 -5.90
N ARG A 57 -33.15 36.07 -6.24
CA ARG A 57 -34.50 36.66 -6.38
C ARG A 57 -35.30 35.97 -7.48
N HIS A 58 -34.69 35.73 -8.63
CA HIS A 58 -35.33 35.02 -9.74
C HIS A 58 -35.75 33.61 -9.33
N THR A 59 -34.86 32.90 -8.63
CA THR A 59 -35.13 31.54 -8.14
C THR A 59 -36.24 31.50 -7.07
N ILE A 60 -36.30 32.50 -6.19
CA ILE A 60 -37.37 32.62 -5.18
C ILE A 60 -38.71 32.96 -5.84
N GLY A 61 -38.72 33.74 -6.92
CA GLY A 61 -39.92 34.24 -7.57
C GLY A 61 -40.69 35.28 -6.75
N SER A 62 -41.94 35.55 -7.12
CA SER A 62 -42.78 36.63 -6.57
C SER A 62 -43.40 36.35 -5.19
N GLN A 63 -42.88 35.37 -4.44
CA GLN A 63 -43.47 34.97 -3.16
C GLN A 63 -43.17 35.96 -2.02
N LYS A 64 -44.14 36.15 -1.10
CA LYS A 64 -43.96 36.98 0.10
C LYS A 64 -42.95 36.33 1.05
N ILE A 65 -41.84 37.02 1.30
CA ILE A 65 -40.75 36.55 2.17
C ILE A 65 -40.99 37.03 3.60
N ARG A 66 -41.00 36.09 4.57
CA ARG A 66 -41.05 36.43 6.00
C ARG A 66 -39.73 37.07 6.47
N SER A 67 -39.77 37.96 7.44
CA SER A 67 -38.58 38.69 7.94
C SER A 67 -37.46 37.81 8.48
N ASN A 68 -37.79 36.61 8.99
CA ASN A 68 -36.84 35.62 9.50
C ASN A 68 -36.63 34.44 8.53
N ALA A 69 -36.89 34.63 7.23
CA ALA A 69 -36.62 33.64 6.20
C ALA A 69 -35.12 33.41 6.06
N VAL A 70 -34.75 32.18 5.68
CA VAL A 70 -33.42 31.92 5.14
C VAL A 70 -33.56 32.07 3.63
N LEU A 71 -32.92 33.08 3.06
CA LEU A 71 -33.00 33.41 1.64
C LEU A 71 -32.21 32.40 0.80
N ALA A 72 -31.01 32.05 1.29
CA ALA A 72 -30.12 31.10 0.66
C ALA A 72 -29.24 30.41 1.70
N LEU A 73 -28.56 29.35 1.27
CA LEU A 73 -27.52 28.64 2.01
C LEU A 73 -26.24 28.70 1.20
N GLU A 74 -25.14 28.97 1.88
CA GLU A 74 -23.80 28.74 1.35
C GLU A 74 -23.35 27.37 1.85
N MET A 75 -23.01 26.48 0.94
CA MET A 75 -22.49 25.16 1.24
C MET A 75 -21.00 25.13 0.86
N LEU A 76 -20.16 25.02 1.88
CA LEU A 76 -18.71 24.81 1.74
C LEU A 76 -18.46 23.30 1.57
N LEU A 77 -17.86 22.94 0.44
CA LEU A 77 -17.55 21.56 0.05
C LEU A 77 -16.04 21.44 -0.19
N SER A 78 -15.39 20.51 0.50
CA SER A 78 -13.95 20.24 0.34
C SER A 78 -13.61 18.82 0.83
N ALA A 79 -12.34 18.49 0.82
CA ALA A 79 -11.78 17.28 1.40
C ALA A 79 -10.53 17.63 2.22
N SER A 80 -10.02 16.68 3.00
CA SER A 80 -8.75 16.85 3.69
C SER A 80 -7.62 17.16 2.71
N ALA A 81 -6.67 18.03 3.09
CA ALA A 81 -5.53 18.39 2.25
C ALA A 81 -4.74 17.17 1.72
N SER A 82 -4.67 16.09 2.52
CA SER A 82 -4.05 14.82 2.15
C SER A 82 -4.72 14.11 0.96
N TYR A 83 -5.95 14.46 0.59
CA TYR A 83 -6.55 14.00 -0.65
C TYR A 83 -5.96 14.75 -1.85
N PHE A 84 -5.96 16.09 -1.82
CA PHE A 84 -5.50 16.90 -2.95
C PHE A 84 -3.99 16.82 -3.16
N ARG A 85 -3.22 16.58 -2.10
CA ARG A 85 -1.76 16.48 -2.11
C ARG A 85 -1.28 15.37 -1.15
N PRO A 86 -1.39 14.09 -1.55
CA PRO A 86 -1.03 12.96 -0.68
C PRO A 86 0.44 12.93 -0.28
N ASN A 87 1.34 13.37 -1.17
CA ASN A 87 2.78 13.35 -0.95
C ASN A 87 3.31 14.57 -0.17
N ALA A 88 2.51 15.64 -0.05
CA ALA A 88 2.91 16.86 0.65
C ALA A 88 1.73 17.55 1.39
N PRO A 89 1.04 16.89 2.35
CA PRO A 89 -0.18 17.45 2.97
C PRO A 89 0.00 18.84 3.61
N HIS A 90 1.22 19.18 4.01
CA HIS A 90 1.60 20.42 4.67
C HIS A 90 1.86 21.60 3.70
N GLU A 91 2.02 21.36 2.40
CA GLU A 91 2.34 22.40 1.41
C GLU A 91 1.09 23.13 0.95
N ALA A 92 0.85 24.32 1.52
CA ALA A 92 -0.30 25.16 1.15
C ALA A 92 -0.30 25.55 -0.34
N GLY A 93 -1.49 25.58 -0.96
CA GLY A 93 -1.66 26.02 -2.36
C GLY A 93 -1.28 24.98 -3.43
N VAL A 94 -0.65 23.87 -3.06
CA VAL A 94 -0.30 22.78 -3.98
C VAL A 94 -1.43 21.75 -4.03
N TYR A 95 -1.70 21.18 -5.22
CA TYR A 95 -2.66 20.10 -5.44
C TYR A 95 -2.35 19.32 -6.72
N GLU A 96 -2.69 18.03 -6.72
CA GLU A 96 -2.65 17.16 -7.90
C GLU A 96 -3.88 17.42 -8.77
N LYS A 97 -3.66 17.92 -10.00
CA LYS A 97 -4.73 18.32 -10.94
C LYS A 97 -5.77 17.21 -11.15
N GLN A 98 -5.35 15.98 -11.43
CA GLN A 98 -6.27 14.86 -11.65
C GLN A 98 -7.21 14.61 -10.45
N ARG A 99 -6.69 14.71 -9.23
CA ARG A 99 -7.49 14.50 -8.02
C ARG A 99 -8.47 15.63 -7.78
N LEU A 100 -8.05 16.86 -8.07
CA LEU A 100 -8.92 18.03 -8.06
C LEU A 100 -10.06 17.85 -9.06
N ASP A 101 -9.74 17.52 -10.31
CA ASP A 101 -10.72 17.32 -11.38
C ASP A 101 -11.75 16.25 -11.01
N ASN A 102 -11.29 15.08 -10.51
CA ASN A 102 -12.19 14.01 -10.05
C ASN A 102 -13.09 14.46 -8.88
N PHE A 103 -12.56 15.27 -7.94
CA PHE A 103 -13.33 15.77 -6.82
C PHE A 103 -14.38 16.79 -7.26
N VAL A 104 -14.03 17.68 -8.19
CA VAL A 104 -14.94 18.66 -8.77
C VAL A 104 -16.06 17.94 -9.51
N GLU A 105 -15.73 16.97 -10.36
CA GLU A 105 -16.72 16.16 -11.09
C GLU A 105 -17.69 15.45 -10.14
N ALA A 106 -17.17 14.73 -9.14
CA ALA A 106 -18.01 14.05 -8.15
C ALA A 106 -18.91 15.03 -7.38
N THR A 107 -18.40 16.23 -7.06
CA THR A 107 -19.14 17.26 -6.33
C THR A 107 -20.23 17.90 -7.20
N VAL A 108 -19.94 18.19 -8.46
CA VAL A 108 -20.92 18.72 -9.42
C VAL A 108 -22.03 17.70 -9.67
N ASN A 109 -21.69 16.44 -9.89
CA ASN A 109 -22.68 15.36 -10.06
C ASN A 109 -23.57 15.19 -8.82
N TRP A 110 -23.00 15.34 -7.62
CA TRP A 110 -23.77 15.32 -6.38
C TRP A 110 -24.68 16.54 -6.24
N LEU A 111 -24.20 17.73 -6.55
CA LEU A 111 -24.99 18.96 -6.54
C LEU A 111 -26.16 18.87 -7.52
N ASP A 112 -25.91 18.40 -8.73
CA ASP A 112 -26.93 18.23 -9.75
C ASP A 112 -27.96 17.16 -9.34
N SER A 113 -27.52 15.98 -8.90
CA SER A 113 -28.45 14.90 -8.51
C SER A 113 -29.31 15.22 -7.28
N CYS A 114 -28.72 15.83 -6.24
CA CYS A 114 -29.38 16.03 -4.95
C CYS A 114 -30.08 17.38 -4.81
N TRP A 115 -29.62 18.41 -5.53
CA TRP A 115 -30.08 19.78 -5.33
C TRP A 115 -30.62 20.44 -6.61
N ARG A 116 -30.27 19.94 -7.82
CA ARG A 116 -30.80 20.39 -9.13
C ARG A 116 -30.99 21.91 -9.21
N GLU A 117 -32.21 22.33 -9.53
CA GLU A 117 -32.68 23.71 -9.72
C GLU A 117 -32.57 24.58 -8.46
N ARG A 118 -32.27 23.99 -7.29
CA ARG A 118 -32.03 24.74 -6.06
C ARG A 118 -30.63 25.33 -6.02
N VAL A 119 -29.67 24.80 -6.78
CA VAL A 119 -28.29 25.32 -6.86
C VAL A 119 -28.27 26.46 -7.86
N VAL A 120 -27.97 27.65 -7.37
CA VAL A 120 -27.96 28.87 -8.19
C VAL A 120 -26.59 29.14 -8.78
N ARG A 121 -25.55 28.90 -7.97
CA ARG A 121 -24.16 29.15 -8.35
C ARG A 121 -23.23 28.27 -7.54
N ALA A 122 -22.16 27.77 -8.14
CA ALA A 122 -21.07 27.12 -7.42
C ALA A 122 -19.72 27.56 -7.97
N GLU A 123 -18.82 27.94 -7.07
CA GLU A 123 -17.51 28.51 -7.39
C GLU A 123 -16.41 27.70 -6.68
N LEU A 124 -15.45 27.20 -7.45
CA LEU A 124 -14.25 26.50 -6.99
C LEU A 124 -13.15 27.52 -6.70
N HIS A 125 -12.71 27.54 -5.46
CA HIS A 125 -11.62 28.39 -4.99
C HIS A 125 -10.30 27.61 -4.98
N LEU A 126 -9.31 28.17 -5.66
CA LEU A 126 -7.95 27.62 -5.78
C LEU A 126 -6.88 28.57 -5.22
N ASP A 127 -7.29 29.79 -4.88
CA ASP A 127 -6.46 30.86 -4.38
C ASP A 127 -6.17 30.77 -2.87
N GLU A 128 -6.76 29.82 -2.15
CA GLU A 128 -6.50 29.56 -0.73
C GLU A 128 -5.68 28.27 -0.49
N ILE A 129 -5.46 27.90 0.77
CA ILE A 129 -4.58 26.78 1.16
C ILE A 129 -5.02 25.42 0.60
N THR A 130 -6.32 25.15 0.61
CA THR A 130 -6.90 23.87 0.17
C THR A 130 -8.04 24.16 -0.79
N PRO A 131 -8.10 23.49 -1.96
CA PRO A 131 -9.22 23.62 -2.88
C PRO A 131 -10.57 23.38 -2.19
N HIS A 132 -11.52 24.27 -2.41
CA HIS A 132 -12.86 24.15 -1.84
C HIS A 132 -13.89 24.84 -2.73
N ILE A 133 -15.13 24.39 -2.63
CA ILE A 133 -16.25 24.87 -3.44
C ILE A 133 -17.25 25.59 -2.53
N HIS A 134 -17.69 26.76 -2.96
CA HIS A 134 -18.82 27.49 -2.40
C HIS A 134 -20.04 27.30 -3.30
N ALA A 135 -21.02 26.54 -2.84
CA ALA A 135 -22.28 26.34 -3.56
C ALA A 135 -23.43 27.10 -2.89
N TYR A 136 -24.14 27.92 -3.66
CA TYR A 136 -25.27 28.72 -3.19
C TYR A 136 -26.59 28.03 -3.54
N ILE A 137 -27.36 27.70 -2.51
CA ILE A 137 -28.60 26.92 -2.61
C ILE A 137 -29.79 27.73 -2.10
N VAL A 138 -30.85 27.82 -2.88
CA VAL A 138 -32.13 28.42 -2.46
C VAL A 138 -33.01 27.33 -1.85
N PRO A 139 -33.37 27.42 -0.55
CA PRO A 139 -34.02 26.33 0.16
C PRO A 139 -35.54 26.31 -0.10
N LEU A 140 -35.95 26.06 -1.33
CA LEU A 140 -37.36 25.84 -1.68
C LEU A 140 -37.79 24.43 -1.23
N ASP A 141 -39.02 24.21 -0.79
CA ASP A 141 -39.56 22.87 -0.57
C ASP A 141 -40.15 22.27 -1.87
N GLU A 142 -40.81 21.13 -1.77
CA GLU A 142 -41.52 20.47 -2.89
C GLU A 142 -42.68 21.33 -3.44
N ARG A 143 -43.18 22.29 -2.64
CA ARG A 143 -44.24 23.23 -3.04
C ARG A 143 -43.68 24.53 -3.63
N GLY A 144 -42.36 24.62 -3.83
CA GLY A 144 -41.68 25.82 -4.32
C GLY A 144 -41.66 26.97 -3.31
N LYS A 145 -41.88 26.72 -2.01
CA LYS A 145 -41.87 27.76 -0.97
C LYS A 145 -40.56 27.76 -0.19
N LEU A 146 -40.08 28.94 0.20
CA LEU A 146 -38.87 29.08 1.02
C LEU A 146 -39.03 28.39 2.39
N ASN A 147 -38.36 27.25 2.55
CA ASN A 147 -38.49 26.40 3.72
C ASN A 147 -37.19 25.65 4.06
N CYS A 148 -36.21 26.39 4.56
CA CYS A 148 -34.95 25.82 5.04
C CYS A 148 -35.12 24.78 6.17
N ARG A 149 -36.19 24.86 6.97
CA ARG A 149 -36.45 23.86 8.02
C ARG A 149 -36.90 22.53 7.43
N ALA A 150 -37.66 22.53 6.33
CA ALA A 150 -38.03 21.29 5.66
C ALA A 150 -36.81 20.57 5.06
N LEU A 151 -35.82 21.29 4.54
CA LEU A 151 -34.64 20.66 3.92
C LEU A 151 -33.50 20.36 4.91
N PHE A 152 -33.18 21.31 5.80
CA PHE A 152 -32.00 21.26 6.67
C PHE A 152 -32.36 21.36 8.16
N GLY A 153 -33.61 21.10 8.51
CA GLY A 153 -34.09 21.19 9.88
C GLY A 153 -33.74 19.95 10.70
N GLY A 154 -33.15 20.18 11.87
CA GLY A 154 -32.88 19.12 12.85
C GLY A 154 -31.58 18.37 12.59
N ARG A 155 -31.18 17.58 13.61
CA ARG A 155 -29.92 16.83 13.61
C ARG A 155 -29.90 15.70 12.58
N ILE A 156 -31.05 15.09 12.32
CA ILE A 156 -31.19 13.94 11.41
C ILE A 156 -30.85 14.35 9.99
N LYS A 157 -31.53 15.38 9.45
CA LYS A 157 -31.30 15.90 8.09
C LYS A 157 -29.87 16.39 7.87
N LEU A 158 -29.27 17.01 8.88
CA LEU A 158 -27.86 17.40 8.81
C LEU A 158 -26.92 16.20 8.82
N SER A 159 -27.25 15.12 9.52
CA SER A 159 -26.48 13.87 9.41
C SER A 159 -26.66 13.23 8.04
N GLU A 160 -27.88 13.18 7.51
CA GLU A 160 -28.17 12.65 6.16
C GLU A 160 -27.43 13.44 5.09
N LEU A 161 -27.31 14.77 5.23
CA LEU A 161 -26.48 15.60 4.36
C LEU A 161 -25.00 15.15 4.37
N GLN A 162 -24.44 14.88 5.55
CA GLN A 162 -23.06 14.37 5.68
C GLN A 162 -22.92 12.96 5.09
N ASP A 163 -23.91 12.09 5.32
CA ASP A 163 -23.96 10.72 4.81
C ASP A 163 -24.02 10.75 3.27
N SER A 164 -24.85 11.62 2.70
CA SER A 164 -25.04 11.80 1.26
C SER A 164 -23.77 12.32 0.58
N PHE A 165 -23.19 13.42 1.06
CA PHE A 165 -21.96 13.96 0.46
C PHE A 165 -20.79 12.99 0.60
N GLY A 166 -20.63 12.37 1.77
CA GLY A 166 -19.59 11.36 2.01
C GLY A 166 -19.71 10.16 1.06
N SER A 167 -20.93 9.74 0.73
CA SER A 167 -21.17 8.64 -0.22
C SER A 167 -20.82 9.04 -1.65
N ALA A 168 -21.11 10.28 -2.05
CA ALA A 168 -20.81 10.76 -3.39
C ALA A 168 -19.30 10.78 -3.70
N VAL A 169 -18.47 11.12 -2.72
CA VAL A 169 -17.01 11.17 -2.87
C VAL A 169 -16.28 9.90 -2.41
N ALA A 170 -17.01 8.88 -1.96
CA ALA A 170 -16.42 7.66 -1.38
C ALA A 170 -15.52 6.90 -2.36
N HIS A 171 -15.91 6.84 -3.64
CA HIS A 171 -15.15 6.15 -4.69
C HIS A 171 -13.77 6.77 -4.96
N LEU A 172 -13.55 8.02 -4.53
CA LEU A 172 -12.26 8.72 -4.61
C LEU A 172 -11.31 8.38 -3.44
N GLY A 173 -11.73 7.51 -2.53
CA GLY A 173 -11.01 7.18 -1.30
C GLY A 173 -11.17 8.23 -0.18
N ILE A 174 -12.16 9.13 -0.31
CA ILE A 174 -12.51 10.12 0.71
C ILE A 174 -13.60 9.53 1.61
N SER A 175 -13.37 9.51 2.91
CA SER A 175 -14.34 9.02 3.88
C SER A 175 -15.22 10.13 4.44
N ARG A 176 -16.45 9.77 4.80
CA ARG A 176 -17.34 10.62 5.60
C ARG A 176 -16.65 11.08 6.91
N GLY A 177 -16.92 12.31 7.35
CA GLY A 177 -16.51 12.78 8.69
C GLY A 177 -17.05 11.91 9.83
N VAL A 178 -16.49 12.02 11.04
CA VAL A 178 -16.87 11.17 12.19
C VAL A 178 -18.32 11.41 12.62
N LYS A 179 -19.15 10.36 12.65
CA LYS A 179 -20.56 10.44 13.06
C LYS A 179 -20.65 10.74 14.56
N GLY A 180 -21.45 11.73 14.92
CA GLY A 180 -21.58 12.17 16.32
C GLY A 180 -20.36 12.91 16.86
N SER A 181 -19.48 13.43 16.00
CA SER A 181 -18.35 14.26 16.43
C SER A 181 -18.78 15.39 17.37
N LYS A 182 -18.06 15.53 18.49
CA LYS A 182 -18.23 16.62 19.46
C LYS A 182 -17.41 17.86 19.12
N ALA A 183 -16.72 17.87 17.97
CA ALA A 183 -15.89 18.99 17.55
C ALA A 183 -16.74 20.25 17.34
N THR A 184 -16.38 21.33 18.01
CA THR A 184 -17.02 22.64 17.82
C THR A 184 -16.37 23.37 16.65
N TYR A 185 -17.18 23.93 15.76
CA TYR A 185 -16.68 24.77 14.68
C TYR A 185 -15.92 25.97 15.26
N THR A 186 -14.68 26.15 14.80
CA THR A 186 -13.86 27.33 15.09
C THR A 186 -13.86 28.23 13.86
N THR A 187 -14.14 29.52 14.06
CA THR A 187 -14.11 30.50 12.96
C THR A 187 -12.68 30.64 12.42
N LEU A 188 -12.54 30.65 11.08
CA LEU A 188 -11.29 30.68 10.30
C LEU A 188 -10.24 31.67 10.84
N LYS A 189 -10.64 32.81 11.40
CA LYS A 189 -9.73 33.81 12.02
C LYS A 189 -8.81 33.23 13.11
N LYS A 190 -9.25 32.24 13.88
CA LYS A 190 -8.44 31.61 14.96
C LYS A 190 -7.53 30.48 14.46
N TYR A 191 -7.80 29.95 13.26
CA TYR A 191 -7.06 28.83 12.69
C TYR A 191 -5.83 29.30 11.89
N TYR A 192 -5.98 30.34 11.07
CA TYR A 192 -4.91 30.84 10.19
C TYR A 192 -3.72 31.45 10.93
N VAL A 193 -3.98 32.12 12.05
CA VAL A 193 -2.90 32.73 12.83
C VAL A 193 -2.05 31.68 13.56
N ALA A 194 -2.60 30.49 13.79
CA ALA A 194 -1.95 29.42 14.53
C ALA A 194 -1.21 28.39 13.66
N VAL A 195 -1.55 28.28 12.37
CA VAL A 195 -0.99 27.27 11.46
C VAL A 195 0.11 27.85 10.55
N ASN A 196 0.09 29.15 10.25
CA ASN A 196 1.01 29.79 9.28
C ASN A 196 2.19 30.56 9.90
N GLN A 197 2.34 30.55 11.23
CA GLN A 197 3.57 31.04 11.85
C GLN A 197 4.32 29.83 12.40
N ASP A 198 5.41 29.45 11.72
CA ASP A 198 6.51 28.72 12.35
C ASP A 198 6.81 29.34 13.71
N SER A 199 7.32 28.53 14.65
CA SER A 199 7.64 28.96 16.02
C SER A 199 8.64 30.12 16.01
N ARG A 200 8.16 31.35 15.80
CA ARG A 200 8.94 32.56 15.83
C ARG A 200 9.19 32.87 17.29
N LEU A 201 10.46 32.81 17.70
CA LEU A 201 10.90 33.55 18.87
C LEU A 201 10.49 35.01 18.64
N ILE A 202 9.69 35.61 19.54
CA ILE A 202 9.44 37.05 19.48
C ILE A 202 10.80 37.74 19.66
N ASN A 203 11.30 38.36 18.59
CA ASN A 203 12.41 39.27 18.71
C ASN A 203 11.86 40.63 19.17
N LEU A 204 11.83 40.82 20.50
CA LEU A 204 11.27 42.02 21.14
C LEU A 204 11.90 43.31 20.61
N GLU A 205 13.20 43.29 20.29
CA GLU A 205 13.93 44.46 19.79
C GLU A 205 13.41 44.95 18.44
N ARG A 206 12.77 44.09 17.64
CA ARG A 206 12.23 44.45 16.32
C ARG A 206 10.85 45.11 16.38
N PHE A 207 10.12 44.92 17.48
CA PHE A 207 8.74 45.40 17.65
C PHE A 207 8.63 46.63 18.55
N LEU A 208 9.72 47.08 19.16
CA LEU A 208 9.73 48.30 19.96
C LEU A 208 9.77 49.54 19.04
N PRO A 209 8.75 50.42 19.10
CA PRO A 209 8.78 51.68 18.37
C PRO A 209 9.94 52.57 18.86
N LYS A 210 10.48 53.42 17.98
CA LYS A 210 11.48 54.41 18.40
C LYS A 210 10.77 55.55 19.12
N ALA A 211 11.16 55.84 20.36
CA ALA A 211 10.57 56.92 21.13
C ALA A 211 10.76 58.28 20.43
N HIS A 212 9.68 59.04 20.28
CA HIS A 212 9.73 60.41 19.78
C HIS A 212 9.91 61.40 20.93
N ILE A 213 10.66 62.48 20.71
CA ILE A 213 11.05 63.46 21.75
C ILE A 213 9.83 64.20 22.34
N SER A 214 8.67 64.17 21.67
CA SER A 214 7.44 64.86 22.06
C SER A 214 6.32 63.95 22.59
N GLU A 215 6.57 62.65 22.80
CA GLU A 215 5.56 61.67 23.24
C GLU A 215 5.64 61.46 24.76
N THR A 216 4.49 61.38 25.44
CA THR A 216 4.46 61.10 26.88
C THR A 216 4.70 59.61 27.17
N SER A 217 5.21 59.29 28.36
CA SER A 217 5.51 57.89 28.74
C SER A 217 4.28 56.97 28.71
N GLU A 218 3.08 57.53 28.93
CA GLU A 218 1.83 56.77 28.91
C GLU A 218 1.34 56.47 27.49
N GLU A 219 1.51 57.41 26.55
CA GLU A 219 1.19 57.22 25.13
C GLU A 219 2.09 56.13 24.51
N TYR A 220 3.39 56.19 24.79
CA TYR A 220 4.36 55.18 24.34
C TYR A 220 4.04 53.79 24.91
N ARG A 221 3.62 53.71 26.20
CA ARG A 221 3.19 52.45 26.82
C ARG A 221 1.93 51.88 26.16
N GLN A 222 0.92 52.72 25.89
CA GLN A 222 -0.30 52.26 25.21
C GLN A 222 -0.02 51.77 23.79
N GLN A 223 0.90 52.43 23.07
CA GLN A 223 1.32 52.03 21.74
C GLN A 223 2.00 50.65 21.77
N ILE A 224 2.91 50.41 22.71
CA ILE A 224 3.54 49.09 22.91
C ILE A 224 2.49 48.02 23.21
N ILE A 225 1.52 48.31 24.07
CA ILE A 225 0.44 47.36 24.40
C ILE A 225 -0.40 47.03 23.17
N GLN A 226 -0.75 48.02 22.34
CA GLN A 226 -1.50 47.78 21.10
C GLN A 226 -0.72 46.92 20.09
N ILE A 227 0.60 47.11 20.00
CA ILE A 227 1.46 46.35 19.07
C ILE A 227 1.66 44.91 19.56
N LEU A 228 1.87 44.70 20.87
CA LEU A 228 2.22 43.39 21.41
C LEU A 228 1.02 42.52 21.77
N ASN A 229 -0.15 43.09 22.08
CA ASN A 229 -1.35 42.32 22.46
C ASN A 229 -1.74 41.24 21.43
N PRO A 230 -1.80 41.53 20.11
CA PRO A 230 -2.11 40.52 19.11
C PRO A 230 -1.11 39.36 19.14
N GLU A 231 0.19 39.62 19.27
CA GLU A 231 1.24 38.59 19.32
C GLU A 231 1.13 37.72 20.58
N PHE A 232 0.83 38.31 21.73
CA PHE A 232 0.61 37.55 22.97
C PHE A 232 -0.64 36.67 22.91
N GLU A 233 -1.72 37.12 22.27
CA GLU A 233 -2.92 36.30 22.07
C GLU A 233 -2.61 35.06 21.21
N ILE A 234 -1.75 35.20 20.20
CA ILE A 234 -1.32 34.11 19.32
C ILE A 234 -0.51 33.09 20.10
N ILE A 235 0.47 33.53 20.88
CA ILE A 235 1.30 32.65 21.70
C ILE A 235 0.47 31.91 22.74
N ASN A 236 -0.43 32.61 23.44
CA ASN A 236 -1.32 31.98 24.41
C ASN A 236 -2.23 30.94 23.75
N TYR A 237 -2.69 31.20 22.52
CA TYR A 237 -3.45 30.22 21.76
C TYR A 237 -2.59 29.00 21.38
N GLN A 238 -1.37 29.20 20.88
CA GLN A 238 -0.45 28.11 20.52
C GLN A 238 -0.08 27.24 21.73
N LEU A 239 0.21 27.85 22.88
CA LEU A 239 0.49 27.15 24.13
C LEU A 239 -0.71 26.30 24.60
N ASN A 240 -1.93 26.84 24.49
CA ASN A 240 -3.15 26.11 24.82
C ASN A 240 -3.45 24.97 23.84
N GLN A 241 -3.06 25.07 22.57
CA GLN A 241 -3.20 23.96 21.62
C GLN A 241 -2.16 22.88 21.86
N ARG A 242 -0.90 23.25 22.13
CA ARG A 242 0.14 22.28 22.52
C ARG A 242 -0.24 21.55 23.81
N SER A 243 -0.78 22.25 24.81
CA SER A 243 -1.24 21.62 26.05
C SER A 243 -2.39 20.64 25.81
N ARG A 244 -3.35 20.98 24.92
CA ARG A 244 -4.43 20.07 24.51
C ARG A 244 -3.92 18.86 23.74
N LEU A 245 -3.01 19.04 22.79
CA LEU A 245 -2.41 17.94 22.03
C LEU A 245 -1.61 17.01 22.93
N LEU A 246 -0.84 17.55 23.88
CA LEU A 246 -0.14 16.76 24.89
C LEU A 246 -1.12 15.98 25.78
N LYS A 247 -2.24 16.61 26.17
CA LYS A 247 -3.29 15.92 26.93
C LYS A 247 -3.92 14.78 26.14
N GLN A 248 -4.28 15.01 24.87
CA GLN A 248 -4.80 13.97 23.98
C GLN A 248 -3.79 12.85 23.72
N PHE A 249 -2.51 13.20 23.53
CA PHE A 249 -1.45 12.21 23.38
C PHE A 249 -1.31 11.34 24.63
N ASN A 250 -1.38 11.94 25.82
CA ASN A 250 -1.37 11.20 27.08
C ASN A 250 -2.63 10.33 27.25
N GLU A 251 -3.82 10.83 26.92
CA GLU A 251 -5.07 10.07 26.94
C GLU A 251 -5.03 8.89 25.96
N LEU A 252 -4.52 9.09 24.73
CA LEU A 252 -4.33 8.04 23.73
C LEU A 252 -3.31 7.02 24.18
N LYS A 253 -2.18 7.46 24.76
CA LYS A 253 -1.17 6.58 25.33
C LYS A 253 -1.75 5.73 26.45
N GLN A 254 -2.54 6.32 27.34
CA GLN A 254 -3.20 5.62 28.43
C GLN A 254 -4.26 4.63 27.90
N THR A 255 -5.08 5.05 26.94
CA THR A 255 -6.07 4.17 26.27
C THR A 255 -5.39 3.00 25.56
N ALA A 256 -4.22 3.23 24.93
CA ALA A 256 -3.45 2.18 24.29
C ALA A 256 -2.87 1.18 25.31
N ILE A 257 -2.37 1.67 26.45
CA ILE A 257 -1.92 0.83 27.56
C ILE A 257 -3.08 0.01 28.11
N GLU A 258 -4.23 0.63 28.38
CA GLU A 258 -5.44 -0.03 28.88
C GLU A 258 -5.98 -1.04 27.88
N SER A 259 -5.98 -0.71 26.58
CA SER A 259 -6.39 -1.63 25.52
C SER A 259 -5.46 -2.83 25.42
N GLU A 260 -4.15 -2.65 25.60
CA GLU A 260 -3.19 -3.75 25.60
C GLU A 260 -3.33 -4.61 26.86
N GLN A 261 -3.55 -4.02 28.03
CA GLN A 261 -3.86 -4.74 29.26
C GLN A 261 -5.17 -5.53 29.14
N LEU A 262 -6.22 -4.92 28.59
CA LEU A 262 -7.48 -5.58 28.34
C LEU A 262 -7.32 -6.70 27.31
N ARG A 263 -6.51 -6.50 26.26
CA ARG A 263 -6.18 -7.55 25.28
C ARG A 263 -5.51 -8.74 25.96
N GLN A 264 -4.53 -8.48 26.84
CA GLN A 264 -3.84 -9.53 27.60
C GLN A 264 -4.79 -10.26 28.55
N LYS A 265 -5.71 -9.54 29.21
CA LYS A 265 -6.73 -10.13 30.08
C LYS A 265 -7.76 -10.95 29.31
N LEU A 266 -8.26 -10.44 28.19
CA LEU A 266 -9.15 -11.21 27.29
C LEU A 266 -8.43 -12.42 26.71
N GLN A 267 -7.13 -12.31 26.43
CA GLN A 267 -6.33 -13.44 25.94
C GLN A 267 -6.13 -14.50 27.03
N SER A 268 -5.94 -14.11 28.29
CA SER A 268 -5.88 -15.05 29.42
C SER A 268 -7.25 -15.64 29.75
N GLU A 269 -8.32 -14.84 29.72
CA GLU A 269 -9.70 -15.30 29.87
C GLU A 269 -10.07 -16.25 28.73
N LEU A 270 -9.77 -15.95 27.47
CA LEU A 270 -9.96 -16.86 26.34
C LEU A 270 -9.13 -18.13 26.47
N ARG A 271 -7.94 -18.06 27.08
CA ARG A 271 -7.14 -19.25 27.37
C ARG A 271 -7.85 -20.11 28.41
N ILE A 272 -8.30 -19.53 29.51
CA ILE A 272 -9.07 -20.22 30.56
C ILE A 272 -10.40 -20.75 30.00
N LEU A 273 -11.10 -19.94 29.20
CA LEU A 273 -12.36 -20.30 28.54
C LEU A 273 -12.13 -21.43 27.54
N LYS A 274 -11.04 -21.43 26.77
CA LYS A 274 -10.67 -22.57 25.92
C LYS A 274 -10.39 -23.81 26.78
N THR A 275 -9.67 -23.68 27.89
CA THR A 275 -9.42 -24.79 28.83
C THR A 275 -10.68 -25.26 29.58
N SER A 276 -11.74 -24.44 29.66
CA SER A 276 -13.01 -24.78 30.33
C SER A 276 -14.17 -25.11 29.37
N ILE A 277 -14.09 -24.68 28.11
CA ILE A 277 -14.88 -25.14 26.96
C ILE A 277 -14.32 -26.47 26.44
N GLU A 278 -13.05 -26.77 26.71
CA GLU A 278 -12.58 -28.14 26.98
C GLU A 278 -13.27 -28.68 28.25
N ARG A 279 -14.61 -28.67 28.29
CA ARG A 279 -15.32 -29.85 28.79
C ARG A 279 -14.72 -30.99 27.99
N GLN A 280 -13.87 -31.78 28.64
CA GLN A 280 -13.08 -32.84 28.05
C GLN A 280 -13.91 -33.61 27.03
N ASP A 281 -13.75 -33.29 25.74
CA ASP A 281 -14.05 -34.26 24.70
C ASP A 281 -13.14 -35.43 25.05
N LEU A 282 -13.73 -36.56 25.45
CA LEU A 282 -12.97 -37.77 25.73
C LEU A 282 -12.07 -38.01 24.50
N PRO A 283 -10.74 -37.99 24.64
CA PRO A 283 -9.85 -38.20 23.51
C PRO A 283 -10.26 -39.50 22.80
N LEU A 284 -10.36 -39.47 21.47
CA LEU A 284 -10.82 -40.63 20.70
C LEU A 284 -9.98 -41.89 21.00
N GLY A 285 -8.72 -41.73 21.41
CA GLY A 285 -7.87 -42.83 21.90
C GLY A 285 -8.34 -43.44 23.23
N LEU A 286 -8.84 -42.62 24.17
CA LEU A 286 -9.46 -43.09 25.42
C LEU A 286 -10.80 -43.79 25.13
N ILE A 287 -11.61 -43.25 24.22
CA ILE A 287 -12.86 -43.91 23.77
C ILE A 287 -12.54 -45.26 23.12
N ALA A 288 -11.54 -45.33 22.24
CA ALA A 288 -11.12 -46.57 21.59
C ALA A 288 -10.56 -47.61 22.59
N TYR A 289 -9.84 -47.16 23.62
CA TYR A 289 -9.30 -48.02 24.67
C TYR A 289 -10.43 -48.64 25.51
N GLU A 290 -11.40 -47.83 25.97
CA GLU A 290 -12.57 -48.31 26.73
C GLU A 290 -13.47 -49.24 25.92
N LEU A 291 -13.53 -49.04 24.60
CA LEU A 291 -14.26 -49.93 23.68
C LEU A 291 -13.46 -51.22 23.34
N GLY A 292 -12.24 -51.40 23.87
CA GLY A 292 -11.40 -52.59 23.64
C GLY A 292 -10.76 -52.66 22.25
N ILE A 293 -10.73 -51.54 21.52
CA ILE A 293 -10.34 -51.47 20.10
C ILE A 293 -8.83 -51.24 19.93
N ASN A 294 -8.13 -50.79 20.98
CA ASN A 294 -6.69 -50.49 20.92
C ASN A 294 -5.98 -50.95 22.21
N GLN A 295 -5.53 -52.21 22.25
CA GLN A 295 -4.92 -52.82 23.45
C GLN A 295 -3.50 -52.29 23.74
N ASP A 296 -2.82 -51.68 22.76
CA ASP A 296 -1.39 -51.32 22.83
C ASP A 296 -1.09 -49.86 23.23
N ASN A 297 -2.04 -49.15 23.83
CA ASN A 297 -1.82 -47.83 24.45
C ASN A 297 -1.20 -46.74 23.52
N GLN A 298 -1.38 -46.85 22.19
CA GLN A 298 -1.05 -45.76 21.26
C GLN A 298 -2.20 -44.74 21.18
N LEU A 299 -2.44 -44.06 22.31
CA LEU A 299 -3.50 -43.07 22.55
C LEU A 299 -3.64 -41.96 21.50
N SER A 300 -2.63 -41.74 20.64
CA SER A 300 -2.60 -40.62 19.68
C SER A 300 -2.95 -40.97 18.23
N LYS A 301 -3.22 -42.25 17.88
CA LYS A 301 -3.27 -42.67 16.46
C LYS A 301 -4.64 -43.02 15.89
N THR A 302 -5.69 -43.17 16.71
CA THR A 302 -7.04 -43.52 16.24
C THR A 302 -7.79 -42.26 15.83
N ASN A 303 -8.21 -42.18 14.56
CA ASN A 303 -9.09 -41.09 14.08
C ASN A 303 -10.56 -41.52 14.13
N ALA A 304 -11.48 -40.55 13.98
CA ALA A 304 -12.92 -40.79 14.09
C ALA A 304 -13.46 -41.79 13.05
N ILE A 305 -12.87 -41.85 11.86
CA ILE A 305 -13.29 -42.77 10.81
C ILE A 305 -12.85 -44.19 11.12
N ASP A 306 -11.59 -44.38 11.54
CA ASP A 306 -11.06 -45.69 11.96
C ASP A 306 -11.89 -46.25 13.13
N LEU A 307 -12.29 -45.39 14.09
CA LEU A 307 -13.12 -45.78 15.21
C LEU A 307 -14.51 -46.26 14.75
N VAL A 308 -15.16 -45.52 13.84
CA VAL A 308 -16.49 -45.92 13.30
C VAL A 308 -16.39 -47.22 12.50
N MET A 309 -15.36 -47.37 11.66
CA MET A 309 -15.13 -48.60 10.89
C MET A 309 -14.95 -49.81 11.81
N GLN A 310 -14.22 -49.67 12.91
CA GLN A 310 -13.96 -50.75 13.86
C GLN A 310 -15.16 -51.07 14.75
N VAL A 311 -15.84 -50.05 15.30
CA VAL A 311 -17.03 -50.23 16.15
C VAL A 311 -18.18 -50.83 15.35
N ASN A 312 -18.44 -50.32 14.15
CA ASN A 312 -19.57 -50.76 13.33
C ASN A 312 -19.20 -51.91 12.37
N GLN A 313 -17.95 -52.40 12.42
CA GLN A 313 -17.41 -53.42 11.52
C GLN A 313 -17.73 -53.14 10.03
N CYS A 314 -17.58 -51.88 9.61
CA CYS A 314 -18.00 -51.42 8.30
C CYS A 314 -16.83 -50.88 7.47
N LYS A 315 -17.04 -50.75 6.16
CA LYS A 315 -16.02 -50.21 5.25
C LYS A 315 -15.98 -48.69 5.33
N PHE A 316 -14.95 -48.10 4.73
CA PHE A 316 -14.75 -46.65 4.72
C PHE A 316 -15.98 -45.88 4.25
N ASP A 317 -16.58 -46.29 3.13
CA ASP A 317 -17.75 -45.61 2.56
C ASP A 317 -18.95 -45.64 3.52
N ASP A 318 -19.18 -46.78 4.19
CA ASP A 318 -20.25 -46.94 5.18
C ASP A 318 -20.01 -46.06 6.41
N ALA A 319 -18.75 -45.95 6.85
CA ALA A 319 -18.36 -45.09 7.97
C ALA A 319 -18.57 -43.60 7.66
N LEU A 320 -18.33 -43.16 6.43
CA LEU A 320 -18.63 -41.79 5.99
C LEU A 320 -20.12 -41.50 5.96
N ILE A 321 -20.91 -42.43 5.44
CA ILE A 321 -22.38 -42.32 5.43
C ILE A 321 -22.90 -42.21 6.86
N TRP A 322 -22.39 -43.04 7.76
CA TRP A 322 -22.75 -43.03 9.18
C TRP A 322 -22.37 -41.71 9.87
N LEU A 323 -21.16 -41.19 9.63
CA LEU A 323 -20.71 -39.92 10.20
C LEU A 323 -21.53 -38.73 9.68
N ARG A 324 -21.84 -38.72 8.38
CA ARG A 324 -22.69 -37.68 7.78
C ARG A 324 -24.10 -37.71 8.36
N ASP A 325 -24.68 -38.90 8.53
CA ASP A 325 -26.02 -39.08 9.11
C ASP A 325 -26.10 -38.57 10.56
N LYS A 326 -25.10 -38.88 11.38
CA LYS A 326 -25.12 -38.53 12.82
C LYS A 326 -24.66 -37.11 13.14
N PHE A 327 -23.73 -36.56 12.35
CA PHE A 327 -23.04 -35.32 12.70
C PHE A 327 -23.09 -34.23 11.63
N GLY A 328 -23.69 -34.51 10.46
CA GLY A 328 -23.78 -33.59 9.35
C GLY A 328 -22.51 -33.57 8.47
N GLU A 329 -22.63 -32.91 7.33
CA GLU A 329 -21.63 -32.90 6.26
C GLU A 329 -20.31 -32.22 6.67
N GLU A 330 -20.38 -31.08 7.37
CA GLU A 330 -19.19 -30.32 7.78
C GLU A 330 -18.26 -31.15 8.70
N ARG A 331 -18.84 -31.85 9.68
CA ARG A 331 -18.07 -32.65 10.65
C ARG A 331 -17.48 -33.91 10.02
N MET A 332 -18.20 -34.53 9.07
CA MET A 332 -17.69 -35.66 8.29
C MET A 332 -16.47 -35.22 7.45
N LEU A 333 -16.56 -34.08 6.76
CA LEU A 333 -15.45 -33.54 5.96
C LEU A 333 -14.23 -33.20 6.83
N ALA A 334 -14.43 -32.66 8.03
CA ALA A 334 -13.35 -32.41 8.98
C ALA A 334 -12.65 -33.72 9.42
N ALA A 335 -13.41 -34.79 9.65
CA ALA A 335 -12.86 -36.11 10.00
C ALA A 335 -12.01 -36.70 8.86
N VAL A 336 -12.48 -36.62 7.61
CA VAL A 336 -11.74 -37.06 6.41
C VAL A 336 -10.43 -36.28 6.27
N THR A 337 -10.51 -34.96 6.40
CA THR A 337 -9.34 -34.07 6.26
C THR A 337 -8.26 -34.42 7.29
N ASN A 338 -8.67 -34.70 8.54
CA ASN A 338 -7.76 -35.08 9.61
C ASN A 338 -7.10 -36.46 9.35
N GLN A 339 -7.87 -37.45 8.89
CA GLN A 339 -7.32 -38.77 8.54
C GLN A 339 -6.32 -38.70 7.38
N VAL A 340 -6.63 -37.97 6.31
CA VAL A 340 -5.74 -37.79 5.16
C VAL A 340 -4.46 -37.05 5.57
N ALA A 341 -4.59 -35.98 6.37
CA ALA A 341 -3.44 -35.23 6.88
C ALA A 341 -2.52 -36.11 7.74
N ASN A 342 -3.08 -36.90 8.66
CA ASN A 342 -2.29 -37.80 9.50
C ASN A 342 -1.61 -38.90 8.69
N ARG A 343 -2.30 -39.46 7.69
CA ARG A 343 -1.71 -40.46 6.79
C ARG A 343 -0.57 -39.86 5.97
N ALA A 344 -0.74 -38.67 5.42
CA ALA A 344 0.30 -37.95 4.69
C ALA A 344 1.50 -37.63 5.59
N LEU A 345 1.28 -37.17 6.82
CA LEU A 345 2.34 -36.93 7.81
C LEU A 345 3.09 -38.21 8.18
N ARG A 346 2.40 -39.34 8.41
CA ARG A 346 3.06 -40.63 8.67
C ARG A 346 3.96 -41.04 7.51
N ILE A 347 3.48 -40.93 6.28
CA ILE A 347 4.26 -41.24 5.07
C ILE A 347 5.47 -40.31 4.94
N ALA A 348 5.30 -39.02 5.23
CA ALA A 348 6.38 -38.03 5.18
C ALA A 348 7.41 -38.19 6.31
N HIS A 349 7.01 -38.62 7.51
CA HIS A 349 7.92 -38.88 8.63
C HIS A 349 8.67 -40.21 8.48
N GLN A 350 8.05 -41.23 7.89
CA GLN A 350 8.68 -42.53 7.64
C GLN A 350 9.68 -42.48 6.47
N ASN A 351 9.54 -41.50 5.56
CA ASN A 351 10.44 -41.31 4.44
C ASN A 351 11.20 -39.97 4.58
N PRO A 352 12.44 -39.96 5.10
CA PRO A 352 13.23 -38.74 5.20
C PRO A 352 13.34 -38.06 3.82
N GLN A 353 13.36 -36.72 3.80
CA GLN A 353 13.54 -35.98 2.57
C GLN A 353 14.81 -36.45 1.86
N ARG A 354 14.67 -37.02 0.66
CA ARG A 354 15.81 -37.42 -0.15
C ARG A 354 16.67 -36.19 -0.44
N VAL A 355 17.94 -36.25 -0.03
CA VAL A 355 18.96 -35.27 -0.43
C VAL A 355 19.12 -35.37 -1.94
N PHE A 356 19.17 -34.22 -2.61
CA PHE A 356 19.36 -34.20 -4.05
C PHE A 356 20.76 -34.68 -4.39
N VAL A 357 20.85 -35.63 -5.33
CA VAL A 357 22.12 -36.12 -5.85
C VAL A 357 22.26 -35.62 -7.29
N PRO A 358 23.26 -34.77 -7.58
CA PRO A 358 23.46 -34.24 -8.93
C PRO A 358 23.98 -35.33 -9.90
N PRO A 359 23.90 -35.11 -11.22
CA PRO A 359 24.50 -36.00 -12.23
C PRO A 359 25.98 -36.24 -11.95
N ALA A 360 26.47 -37.45 -12.20
CA ALA A 360 27.89 -37.76 -12.02
C ALA A 360 28.75 -36.97 -13.03
N PRO A 361 29.83 -36.30 -12.57
CA PRO A 361 30.74 -35.62 -13.47
C PRO A 361 31.56 -36.62 -14.30
N ASN A 362 31.74 -36.30 -15.59
CA ASN A 362 32.58 -37.04 -16.51
C ASN A 362 33.73 -36.14 -17.03
N PRO A 363 34.93 -36.24 -16.43
CA PRO A 363 36.09 -35.43 -16.82
C PRO A 363 36.52 -35.62 -18.28
N ASN A 364 36.26 -36.79 -18.88
CA ASN A 364 36.68 -37.09 -20.25
C ASN A 364 35.93 -36.24 -21.28
N LEU A 365 34.67 -35.89 -20.98
CA LEU A 365 33.82 -35.06 -21.85
C LEU A 365 33.95 -33.56 -21.55
N TRP A 366 34.70 -33.16 -20.50
CA TRP A 366 34.85 -31.76 -20.12
C TRP A 366 35.44 -30.90 -21.25
N LYS A 367 36.45 -31.41 -21.96
CA LYS A 367 37.11 -30.64 -23.04
C LYS A 367 36.13 -30.26 -24.15
N GLU A 368 35.16 -31.11 -24.46
CA GLU A 368 34.14 -30.84 -25.47
C GLU A 368 33.18 -29.75 -25.00
N VAL A 369 32.73 -29.84 -23.75
CA VAL A 369 31.88 -28.82 -23.11
C VAL A 369 32.60 -27.47 -23.03
N GLU A 370 33.85 -27.45 -22.59
CA GLU A 370 34.66 -26.24 -22.50
C GLU A 370 34.82 -25.56 -23.86
N LYS A 371 35.16 -26.35 -24.90
CA LYS A 371 35.30 -25.85 -26.27
C LYS A 371 33.97 -25.35 -26.83
N TYR A 372 32.87 -26.03 -26.54
CA TYR A 372 31.53 -25.63 -26.97
C TYR A 372 31.16 -24.26 -26.40
N PHE A 373 31.38 -24.00 -25.11
CA PHE A 373 31.09 -22.68 -24.51
C PHE A 373 31.98 -21.56 -25.03
N GLN A 374 33.24 -21.85 -25.36
CA GLN A 374 34.13 -20.87 -25.98
C GLN A 374 33.64 -20.49 -27.39
N LEU A 375 33.35 -21.49 -28.23
CA LEU A 375 32.99 -21.28 -29.63
C LEU A 375 31.56 -20.74 -29.81
N HIS A 376 30.59 -21.29 -29.07
CA HIS A 376 29.18 -20.97 -29.24
C HIS A 376 28.68 -19.88 -28.32
N TYR A 377 29.34 -19.61 -27.19
CA TYR A 377 28.86 -18.62 -26.21
C TYR A 377 29.90 -17.58 -25.84
N CYS A 378 31.08 -17.61 -26.46
CA CYS A 378 32.11 -16.62 -26.23
C CYS A 378 32.53 -16.56 -24.74
N ILE A 379 32.36 -17.65 -23.98
CA ILE A 379 32.69 -17.66 -22.54
C ILE A 379 34.19 -17.97 -22.39
N PRO A 380 34.97 -17.13 -21.69
CA PRO A 380 36.41 -17.34 -21.52
C PRO A 380 36.76 -18.69 -20.88
N GLN A 381 37.86 -19.28 -21.35
CA GLN A 381 38.38 -20.54 -20.83
C GLN A 381 38.66 -20.48 -19.32
N ARG A 382 39.30 -19.40 -18.86
CA ARG A 382 39.62 -19.20 -17.43
C ARG A 382 38.37 -19.29 -16.54
N LEU A 383 37.25 -18.70 -16.99
CA LEU A 383 35.99 -18.70 -16.25
C LEU A 383 35.36 -20.11 -16.23
N THR A 384 35.31 -20.79 -17.37
CA THR A 384 34.77 -22.16 -17.44
C THR A 384 35.60 -23.15 -16.60
N GLN A 385 36.93 -23.04 -16.64
CA GLN A 385 37.84 -23.83 -15.80
C GLN A 385 37.62 -23.57 -14.31
N THR A 386 37.48 -22.31 -13.90
CA THR A 386 37.22 -21.94 -12.51
C THR A 386 35.89 -22.52 -12.02
N LEU A 387 34.86 -22.51 -12.87
CA LEU A 387 33.57 -23.10 -12.53
C LEU A 387 33.66 -24.63 -12.40
N ASN A 388 34.40 -25.30 -13.28
CA ASN A 388 34.63 -26.75 -13.16
C ASN A 388 35.39 -27.12 -11.89
N GLN A 389 36.49 -26.42 -11.58
CA GLN A 389 37.24 -26.64 -10.34
C GLN A 389 36.37 -26.47 -9.08
N ARG A 390 35.37 -25.58 -9.13
CA ARG A 390 34.40 -25.36 -8.06
C ARG A 390 33.18 -26.29 -8.11
N GLY A 391 33.17 -27.27 -9.02
CA GLY A 391 32.07 -28.21 -9.25
C GLY A 391 30.79 -27.55 -9.77
N LEU A 392 30.87 -26.31 -10.24
CA LEU A 392 29.71 -25.49 -10.61
C LEU A 392 29.22 -25.70 -12.04
N LEU A 393 30.14 -26.07 -12.91
CA LEU A 393 29.91 -26.37 -14.31
C LEU A 393 30.76 -27.57 -14.69
N TYR A 394 30.14 -28.66 -15.14
CA TYR A 394 30.88 -29.86 -15.57
C TYR A 394 30.11 -30.60 -16.67
N ALA A 395 30.75 -31.58 -17.31
CA ALA A 395 30.10 -32.47 -18.26
C ALA A 395 29.52 -33.69 -17.53
N ASP A 396 28.28 -34.08 -17.81
CA ASP A 396 27.75 -35.37 -17.32
C ASP A 396 28.13 -36.54 -18.23
N THR A 397 27.69 -37.74 -17.87
CA THR A 397 27.91 -38.96 -18.66
C THR A 397 27.21 -38.95 -20.02
N SER A 398 26.20 -38.09 -20.23
CA SER A 398 25.50 -37.93 -21.51
C SER A 398 26.20 -36.93 -22.44
N GLY A 399 27.24 -36.25 -21.96
CA GLY A 399 27.90 -35.16 -22.67
C GLY A 399 27.16 -33.82 -22.57
N SER A 400 26.16 -33.71 -21.69
CA SER A 400 25.47 -32.44 -21.41
C SER A 400 26.27 -31.59 -20.43
N ALA A 401 26.18 -30.28 -20.56
CA ALA A 401 26.72 -29.35 -19.59
C ALA A 401 25.78 -29.23 -18.38
N VAL A 402 26.30 -29.48 -17.18
CA VAL A 402 25.57 -29.43 -15.92
C VAL A 402 25.96 -28.18 -15.15
N PHE A 403 24.97 -27.36 -14.79
CA PHE A 403 25.12 -26.22 -13.90
C PHE A 403 24.43 -26.51 -12.57
N LEU A 404 25.16 -26.47 -11.47
CA LEU A 404 24.58 -26.79 -10.16
C LEU A 404 23.70 -25.66 -9.62
N ALA A 405 22.49 -26.02 -9.19
CA ALA A 405 21.60 -25.15 -8.45
C ALA A 405 21.83 -25.33 -6.94
N ARG A 406 22.01 -24.22 -6.24
CA ARG A 406 22.31 -24.20 -4.81
C ARG A 406 21.44 -23.21 -4.06
N ASN A 407 21.19 -23.50 -2.80
CA ASN A 407 20.62 -22.50 -1.90
C ASN A 407 21.69 -21.47 -1.49
N LEU A 408 21.27 -20.43 -0.77
CA LEU A 408 22.19 -19.36 -0.32
C LEU A 408 23.25 -19.84 0.68
N SER A 409 23.03 -21.00 1.32
CA SER A 409 24.01 -21.71 2.16
C SER A 409 24.94 -22.62 1.37
N SER A 410 24.87 -22.58 0.03
CA SER A 410 25.67 -23.40 -0.90
C SER A 410 25.35 -24.91 -0.93
N GLU A 411 24.24 -25.34 -0.35
CA GLU A 411 23.78 -26.73 -0.47
C GLU A 411 23.20 -27.00 -1.86
N VAL A 412 23.56 -28.13 -2.46
CA VAL A 412 23.09 -28.52 -3.79
C VAL A 412 21.64 -28.99 -3.70
N THR A 413 20.77 -28.32 -4.46
CA THR A 413 19.31 -28.55 -4.44
C THR A 413 18.75 -28.91 -5.80
N GLY A 414 19.56 -28.77 -6.86
CA GLY A 414 19.18 -29.13 -8.21
C GLY A 414 20.35 -29.02 -9.19
N ALA A 415 20.06 -29.34 -10.45
CA ALA A 415 21.02 -29.20 -11.55
C ALA A 415 20.30 -28.83 -12.86
N TYR A 416 20.81 -27.80 -13.53
CA TYR A 416 20.38 -27.41 -14.87
C TYR A 416 21.22 -28.14 -15.91
N LEU A 417 20.56 -28.75 -16.88
CA LEU A 417 21.20 -29.48 -17.96
C LEU A 417 21.05 -28.69 -19.26
N HIS A 418 22.18 -28.54 -19.96
CA HIS A 418 22.23 -27.94 -21.27
C HIS A 418 22.83 -28.95 -22.25
N SER A 419 22.01 -29.39 -23.22
CA SER A 419 22.43 -30.34 -24.24
C SER A 419 23.20 -29.61 -25.34
N LEU A 420 24.38 -30.13 -25.68
CA LEU A 420 25.22 -29.58 -26.75
C LEU A 420 24.67 -29.88 -28.15
N GLN A 421 23.72 -30.81 -28.27
CA GLN A 421 23.14 -31.25 -29.55
C GLN A 421 21.98 -30.36 -30.02
N THR A 422 21.36 -29.62 -29.11
CA THR A 422 20.23 -28.73 -29.43
C THR A 422 20.71 -27.33 -29.78
N THR A 423 20.19 -26.76 -30.87
CA THR A 423 20.46 -25.36 -31.27
C THR A 423 19.71 -24.33 -30.44
N ALA A 424 18.79 -24.77 -29.57
CA ALA A 424 18.05 -23.91 -28.66
C ALA A 424 18.83 -23.67 -27.36
N ASN A 425 18.85 -22.41 -26.88
CA ASN A 425 19.38 -22.01 -25.55
C ASN A 425 18.51 -22.53 -24.38
N GLY A 426 17.93 -23.72 -24.50
CA GLY A 426 17.06 -24.34 -23.53
C GLY A 426 17.85 -25.02 -22.41
N PHE A 427 17.24 -25.04 -21.23
CA PHE A 427 17.70 -25.81 -20.09
C PHE A 427 16.59 -26.75 -19.63
N SER A 428 16.94 -28.01 -19.37
CA SER A 428 16.10 -28.92 -18.61
C SER A 428 16.61 -29.02 -17.18
N LEU A 429 15.76 -29.44 -16.24
CA LEU A 429 16.19 -29.72 -14.87
C LEU A 429 16.38 -31.21 -14.68
N TYR A 430 17.45 -31.57 -14.00
CA TYR A 430 17.70 -32.96 -13.63
C TYR A 430 16.62 -33.46 -12.64
N PRO A 431 16.12 -34.70 -12.79
CA PRO A 431 15.11 -35.26 -11.88
C PRO A 431 15.52 -35.16 -10.41
N GLY A 432 14.58 -34.74 -9.56
CA GLY A 432 14.82 -34.50 -8.13
C GLY A 432 15.26 -33.08 -7.77
N SER A 433 15.51 -32.21 -8.76
CA SER A 433 15.83 -30.80 -8.51
C SER A 433 14.66 -30.04 -7.86
N LYS A 434 14.96 -29.17 -6.89
CA LYS A 434 13.99 -28.33 -6.16
C LYS A 434 14.13 -26.85 -6.55
N ARG A 435 13.35 -26.39 -7.54
CA ARG A 435 13.33 -24.98 -8.02
C ARG A 435 13.10 -23.95 -6.92
N SER A 436 12.27 -24.29 -5.91
CA SER A 436 11.94 -23.40 -4.80
C SER A 436 13.03 -23.33 -3.73
N ALA A 437 14.03 -24.21 -3.77
CA ALA A 437 15.05 -24.34 -2.73
C ALA A 437 16.43 -23.85 -3.17
N GLY A 438 16.71 -23.72 -4.47
CA GLY A 438 17.99 -23.17 -4.93
C GLY A 438 18.06 -22.89 -6.43
N TRP A 439 19.14 -22.20 -6.80
CA TRP A 439 19.33 -21.52 -8.08
C TRP A 439 20.76 -21.66 -8.57
N PHE A 440 20.99 -21.50 -9.87
CA PHE A 440 22.34 -21.28 -10.33
C PHE A 440 22.75 -19.85 -10.03
N HIS A 441 23.84 -19.67 -9.28
CA HIS A 441 24.35 -18.35 -8.98
C HIS A 441 25.88 -18.33 -8.82
N LEU A 442 26.45 -17.18 -9.17
CA LEU A 442 27.87 -16.88 -8.99
C LEU A 442 28.07 -15.43 -8.56
N SER A 443 29.19 -15.14 -7.91
CA SER A 443 29.55 -13.77 -7.52
C SER A 443 30.87 -13.38 -8.16
N MET A 444 30.94 -12.16 -8.69
CA MET A 444 32.14 -11.57 -9.31
C MET A 444 32.55 -10.28 -8.59
N GLY A 445 33.81 -9.88 -8.74
CA GLY A 445 34.37 -8.67 -8.10
C GLY A 445 35.13 -9.00 -6.82
N LYS A 446 34.86 -8.24 -5.74
CA LYS A 446 35.56 -8.36 -4.45
C LYS A 446 35.41 -9.74 -3.79
N SER A 447 36.32 -10.04 -2.84
CA SER A 447 36.36 -11.28 -2.04
C SER A 447 35.01 -11.64 -1.37
N SER A 448 34.84 -12.91 -1.01
CA SER A 448 33.68 -13.46 -0.30
C SER A 448 33.34 -12.74 1.01
N ASP A 449 34.30 -12.08 1.64
CA ASP A 449 34.12 -11.37 2.91
C ASP A 449 33.40 -10.02 2.73
N ASN A 450 33.32 -9.51 1.50
CA ASN A 450 32.59 -8.29 1.20
C ASN A 450 31.10 -8.61 1.03
N PRO A 451 30.17 -7.78 1.54
CA PRO A 451 28.75 -7.98 1.29
C PRO A 451 28.45 -7.85 -0.21
N ILE A 452 27.42 -8.57 -0.67
CA ILE A 452 26.92 -8.43 -2.03
C ILE A 452 26.28 -7.04 -2.16
N ALA A 453 26.84 -6.21 -3.04
CA ALA A 453 26.35 -4.85 -3.26
C ALA A 453 25.23 -4.80 -4.32
N THR A 454 25.30 -5.71 -5.30
CA THR A 454 24.37 -5.78 -6.42
C THR A 454 24.00 -7.22 -6.72
N ALA A 455 22.72 -7.52 -6.92
CA ALA A 455 22.26 -8.76 -7.53
C ALA A 455 21.68 -8.51 -8.92
N MET A 456 22.12 -9.27 -9.91
CA MET A 456 21.60 -9.29 -11.28
C MET A 456 20.82 -10.58 -11.53
N LEU A 457 19.53 -10.45 -11.79
CA LEU A 457 18.62 -11.56 -12.03
C LEU A 457 18.55 -11.85 -13.52
N THR A 458 18.89 -13.07 -13.94
CA THR A 458 18.99 -13.45 -15.36
C THR A 458 18.12 -14.66 -15.71
N ALA A 459 17.89 -14.87 -17.01
CA ALA A 459 16.94 -15.88 -17.48
C ALA A 459 17.49 -17.32 -17.47
N SER A 460 18.82 -17.51 -17.43
CA SER A 460 19.45 -18.83 -17.48
C SER A 460 20.90 -18.78 -16.96
N PRO A 461 21.53 -19.93 -16.66
CA PRO A 461 22.94 -19.99 -16.30
C PRO A 461 23.88 -19.36 -17.33
N ILE A 462 23.62 -19.56 -18.63
CA ILE A 462 24.40 -18.94 -19.71
C ILE A 462 24.24 -17.42 -19.68
N GLU A 463 23.02 -16.90 -19.52
CA GLU A 463 22.77 -15.47 -19.43
C GLU A 463 23.46 -14.83 -18.21
N SER A 464 23.52 -15.54 -17.07
CA SER A 464 24.33 -15.12 -15.91
C SER A 464 25.80 -14.98 -16.24
N LEU A 465 26.38 -15.95 -16.95
CA LEU A 465 27.79 -15.90 -17.34
C LEU A 465 28.05 -14.80 -18.36
N SER A 466 27.20 -14.67 -19.38
CA SER A 466 27.35 -13.66 -20.41
C SER A 466 27.25 -12.25 -19.86
N LEU A 467 26.27 -11.98 -19.00
CA LEU A 467 26.12 -10.69 -18.34
C LEU A 467 27.28 -10.39 -17.38
N ALA A 468 27.77 -11.40 -16.65
CA ALA A 468 28.95 -11.24 -15.82
C ALA A 468 30.18 -10.80 -16.63
N ILE A 469 30.39 -11.38 -17.81
CA ILE A 469 31.49 -10.98 -18.70
C ILE A 469 31.28 -9.56 -19.26
N LEU A 470 30.06 -9.23 -19.69
CA LEU A 470 29.73 -7.91 -20.23
C LEU A 470 29.86 -6.77 -19.20
N ASN A 471 29.68 -7.09 -17.91
CA ASN A 471 29.75 -6.16 -16.79
C ASN A 471 31.15 -6.06 -16.16
N ALA A 472 32.18 -6.62 -16.80
CA ALA A 472 33.57 -6.42 -16.41
C ALA A 472 34.07 -5.03 -16.89
N PRO A 473 34.97 -4.35 -16.13
CA PRO A 473 35.51 -4.76 -14.84
C PRO A 473 34.53 -4.56 -13.67
N HIS A 474 34.54 -5.47 -12.70
CA HIS A 474 33.66 -5.40 -11.54
C HIS A 474 34.24 -4.54 -10.42
N THR A 475 33.61 -3.41 -10.12
CA THR A 475 34.04 -2.49 -9.05
C THR A 475 33.60 -2.94 -7.65
N HIS A 476 32.53 -3.74 -7.57
CA HIS A 476 31.92 -4.20 -6.32
C HIS A 476 31.47 -5.66 -6.45
N ARG A 477 31.24 -6.34 -5.32
CA ARG A 477 30.79 -7.74 -5.31
C ARG A 477 29.37 -7.83 -5.87
N THR A 478 29.24 -8.45 -7.04
CA THR A 478 27.98 -8.58 -7.78
C THR A 478 27.58 -10.05 -7.86
N LEU A 479 26.36 -10.37 -7.45
CA LEU A 479 25.74 -11.70 -7.57
C LEU A 479 24.99 -11.78 -8.90
N TYR A 480 25.25 -12.80 -9.70
CA TYR A 480 24.44 -13.16 -10.87
C TYR A 480 23.62 -14.39 -10.50
N LEU A 481 22.30 -14.26 -10.53
CA LEU A 481 21.34 -15.26 -10.07
C LEU A 481 20.40 -15.63 -11.23
N SER A 482 20.41 -16.90 -11.62
CA SER A 482 19.49 -17.40 -12.64
C SER A 482 18.13 -17.70 -12.01
N ILE A 483 17.08 -17.11 -12.59
CA ILE A 483 15.69 -17.20 -12.07
C ILE A 483 14.74 -17.91 -13.02
N ASP A 484 15.27 -18.54 -14.06
CA ASP A 484 14.58 -19.25 -15.14
C ASP A 484 13.64 -18.37 -15.98
N ASN A 485 13.68 -18.58 -17.30
CA ASN A 485 12.69 -17.99 -18.18
C ASN A 485 11.41 -18.84 -18.10
N VAL A 486 10.40 -18.35 -17.37
CA VAL A 486 9.07 -18.99 -17.32
C VAL A 486 8.41 -18.78 -18.70
N HIS A 487 8.78 -19.59 -19.70
CA HIS A 487 8.23 -19.53 -21.05
C HIS A 487 7.00 -20.40 -21.25
N SER A 488 6.62 -21.16 -20.24
CA SER A 488 5.44 -22.00 -20.28
C SER A 488 4.93 -22.23 -18.86
N VAL A 489 3.63 -22.40 -18.78
CA VAL A 489 2.82 -22.72 -17.61
C VAL A 489 2.18 -21.49 -16.94
N THR A 490 0.89 -21.39 -17.24
CA THR A 490 -0.25 -20.95 -16.44
C THR A 490 -0.18 -21.37 -14.96
N MET A 491 0.87 -20.96 -14.25
CA MET A 491 0.89 -21.02 -12.79
C MET A 491 0.22 -19.75 -12.28
N ALA A 492 -0.80 -19.95 -11.44
CA ALA A 492 -1.50 -18.91 -10.72
C ALA A 492 -0.53 -17.80 -10.26
N GLU A 493 -0.98 -16.55 -10.34
CA GLU A 493 -0.26 -15.28 -10.26
C GLU A 493 0.62 -15.02 -9.00
N HIS A 494 1.08 -16.04 -8.28
CA HIS A 494 1.48 -15.90 -6.88
C HIS A 494 2.83 -16.50 -6.48
N HIS A 495 3.57 -17.28 -7.28
CA HIS A 495 4.88 -17.80 -6.83
C HIS A 495 5.95 -17.86 -7.93
N ILE A 496 6.82 -16.85 -7.99
CA ILE A 496 8.13 -16.95 -8.64
C ILE A 496 9.09 -17.52 -7.59
N PRO A 497 9.77 -18.66 -7.86
CA PRO A 497 10.72 -19.24 -6.92
C PRO A 497 12.01 -18.43 -6.94
N ILE A 498 12.04 -17.31 -6.21
CA ILE A 498 13.23 -16.47 -6.01
C ILE A 498 13.44 -16.20 -4.51
N PRO A 499 14.68 -15.95 -4.04
CA PRO A 499 14.96 -15.71 -2.64
C PRO A 499 14.59 -14.27 -2.23
N VAL A 500 13.29 -13.94 -2.24
CA VAL A 500 12.76 -12.57 -2.05
C VAL A 500 13.28 -11.92 -0.77
N GLN A 501 13.29 -12.65 0.34
CA GLN A 501 13.75 -12.12 1.63
C GLN A 501 15.20 -11.69 1.57
N PHE A 502 16.08 -12.49 0.98
CA PHE A 502 17.49 -12.15 0.79
C PHE A 502 17.65 -10.99 -0.19
N LEU A 503 16.97 -11.02 -1.34
CA LEU A 503 17.09 -9.97 -2.35
C LEU A 503 16.66 -8.60 -1.82
N LYS A 504 15.66 -8.53 -0.94
CA LYS A 504 15.24 -7.29 -0.26
C LYS A 504 16.29 -6.68 0.67
N THR A 505 17.29 -7.45 1.10
CA THR A 505 18.37 -6.94 1.97
C THR A 505 19.50 -6.30 1.17
N LEU A 506 19.53 -6.49 -0.16
CA LEU A 506 20.62 -6.01 -1.01
C LEU A 506 20.40 -4.54 -1.41
N PRO A 507 21.47 -3.73 -1.48
CA PRO A 507 21.37 -2.32 -1.87
C PRO A 507 20.82 -2.13 -3.28
N ASN A 508 21.26 -2.96 -4.22
CA ASN A 508 20.86 -2.88 -5.62
C ASN A 508 20.41 -4.25 -6.13
N VAL A 509 19.21 -4.32 -6.69
CA VAL A 509 18.72 -5.50 -7.40
C VAL A 509 18.36 -5.09 -8.81
N VAL A 510 18.96 -5.74 -9.80
CA VAL A 510 18.78 -5.47 -11.22
C VAL A 510 18.07 -6.66 -11.86
N ILE A 511 16.92 -6.41 -12.47
CA ILE A 511 16.18 -7.41 -13.24
C ILE A 511 16.70 -7.35 -14.68
N ALA A 512 17.49 -8.36 -15.06
CA ALA A 512 18.18 -8.46 -16.34
C ALA A 512 17.58 -9.55 -17.24
N ILE A 513 16.25 -9.54 -17.41
CA ILE A 513 15.50 -10.51 -18.22
C ILE A 513 14.56 -9.83 -19.23
N PRO A 514 14.11 -10.53 -20.28
CA PRO A 514 13.09 -10.02 -21.22
C PRO A 514 11.75 -9.70 -20.54
N ASP A 515 10.98 -8.75 -21.09
CA ASP A 515 9.83 -8.07 -20.44
C ASP A 515 8.76 -8.96 -19.80
N LYS A 516 8.56 -10.20 -20.29
CA LYS A 516 7.38 -11.03 -19.96
C LYS A 516 7.21 -11.34 -18.46
N ASN A 517 8.30 -11.36 -17.68
CA ASN A 517 8.27 -11.64 -16.23
C ASN A 517 8.62 -10.43 -15.35
N LEU A 518 8.90 -9.28 -15.97
CA LEU A 518 9.40 -8.09 -15.27
C LEU A 518 8.39 -7.55 -14.26
N ALA A 519 7.13 -7.38 -14.67
CA ALA A 519 6.08 -6.78 -13.82
C ALA A 519 5.84 -7.58 -12.53
N MET A 520 5.88 -8.90 -12.62
CA MET A 520 5.66 -9.79 -11.48
C MET A 520 6.84 -9.75 -10.49
N ILE A 521 8.07 -9.72 -10.99
CA ILE A 521 9.26 -9.61 -10.13
C ILE A 521 9.34 -8.21 -9.50
N GLN A 522 9.01 -7.15 -10.25
CA GLN A 522 8.95 -5.78 -9.71
C GLN A 522 7.89 -5.64 -8.60
N LYS A 523 6.76 -6.35 -8.69
CA LYS A 523 5.77 -6.41 -7.60
C LYS A 523 6.35 -7.02 -6.32
N LEU A 524 7.21 -8.04 -6.44
CA LEU A 524 7.87 -8.69 -5.31
C LEU A 524 9.07 -7.87 -4.77
N LEU A 525 9.75 -7.15 -5.66
CA LEU A 525 10.97 -6.39 -5.41
C LEU A 525 10.84 -4.96 -5.98
N PRO A 526 10.06 -4.07 -5.34
CA PRO A 526 9.74 -2.74 -5.90
C PRO A 526 10.93 -1.79 -5.97
N HIS A 527 12.01 -2.06 -5.23
CA HIS A 527 13.27 -1.29 -5.26
C HIS A 527 14.21 -1.73 -6.38
N SER A 528 13.84 -2.75 -7.18
CA SER A 528 14.68 -3.26 -8.24
C SER A 528 14.68 -2.36 -9.49
N THR A 529 15.82 -2.29 -10.17
CA THR A 529 15.98 -1.58 -11.42
C THR A 529 15.92 -2.53 -12.61
N LYS A 530 15.54 -2.00 -13.78
CA LYS A 530 15.39 -2.76 -15.02
C LYS A 530 16.65 -2.60 -15.87
N LEU A 531 17.18 -3.71 -16.39
CA LEU A 531 18.23 -3.72 -17.40
C LEU A 531 17.84 -4.70 -18.50
N GLN A 532 17.69 -4.25 -19.75
CA GLN A 532 17.23 -5.13 -20.83
C GLN A 532 18.30 -5.39 -21.87
N PRO A 533 18.43 -6.66 -22.31
CA PRO A 533 19.17 -6.94 -23.53
C PRO A 533 18.34 -6.53 -24.75
N ARG A 534 19.02 -6.10 -25.81
CA ARG A 534 18.47 -5.90 -27.17
C ARG A 534 17.97 -7.22 -27.76
N THR A 535 18.63 -8.33 -27.43
CA THR A 535 18.20 -9.68 -27.82
C THR A 535 18.29 -10.63 -26.62
N THR A 536 19.49 -11.11 -26.31
CA THR A 536 19.86 -11.88 -25.13
C THR A 536 21.29 -11.49 -24.75
N TRP A 537 21.67 -11.63 -23.49
CA TRP A 537 23.01 -11.27 -23.04
C TRP A 537 24.09 -12.11 -23.74
N ASN A 538 23.80 -13.38 -24.05
CA ASN A 538 24.73 -14.22 -24.80
C ASN A 538 24.97 -13.72 -26.23
N LYS A 539 23.93 -13.24 -26.93
CA LYS A 539 24.06 -12.69 -28.29
C LYS A 539 24.80 -11.36 -28.29
N GLU A 540 24.56 -10.51 -27.29
CA GLU A 540 25.30 -9.26 -27.14
C GLU A 540 26.78 -9.51 -26.88
N LEU A 541 27.11 -10.51 -26.06
CA LEU A 541 28.50 -10.90 -25.82
C LEU A 541 29.18 -11.35 -27.12
N GLN A 542 28.52 -12.20 -27.92
CA GLN A 542 29.05 -12.65 -29.22
C GLN A 542 29.30 -11.46 -30.17
N GLN A 543 28.38 -10.50 -30.23
CA GLN A 543 28.52 -9.30 -31.07
C GLN A 543 29.69 -8.40 -30.63
N ARG A 544 29.91 -8.27 -29.31
CA ARG A 544 30.97 -7.43 -28.75
C ARG A 544 32.36 -8.05 -28.92
N GLN A 545 32.48 -9.37 -28.87
CA GLN A 545 33.76 -10.08 -29.10
C GLN A 545 34.25 -10.04 -30.55
N GLY A 546 33.38 -9.82 -31.52
CA GLY A 546 33.80 -9.55 -32.90
C GLY A 546 34.64 -8.26 -33.04
N ALA A 547 34.78 -7.46 -31.97
CA ALA A 547 35.28 -6.09 -32.05
C ALA A 547 36.46 -5.68 -31.14
N ILE A 548 37.01 -6.47 -30.19
CA ILE A 548 38.32 -6.22 -29.50
C ILE A 548 38.66 -7.33 -28.46
N TYR A 549 39.97 -7.62 -28.31
CA TYR A 549 40.65 -8.57 -27.40
C TYR A 549 40.43 -8.34 -25.87
N TYR A 550 40.40 -9.43 -25.10
CA TYR A 550 40.27 -9.44 -23.63
C TYR A 550 41.58 -9.11 -22.90
N ALA A 551 41.57 -8.06 -22.08
CA ALA A 551 42.64 -7.76 -21.12
C ALA A 551 42.14 -7.56 -19.67
N ALA A 552 40.88 -7.89 -19.33
CA ALA A 552 40.29 -7.48 -18.03
C ALA A 552 39.60 -8.60 -17.22
N LEU A 553 39.96 -9.87 -17.43
CA LEU A 553 39.50 -11.00 -16.59
C LEU A 553 40.68 -11.83 -16.05
N GLU A 554 41.79 -11.16 -15.71
CA GLU A 554 42.84 -11.75 -14.88
C GLU A 554 42.45 -11.83 -13.41
#